data_AF-A0A2W5G140-F1
#
_entry.id   AF-A0A2W5G140-F1
#
_cell.length_a   1.000
_cell.length_b   1.000
_cell.length_c   1.000
_cell.angle_alpha   90.00
_cell.angle_beta   90.00
_cell.angle_gamma   90.00
#
_symmetry.space_group_name_H-M   'P 1'
#
loop_
_entity.id
_entity.type
_entity.pdbx_description
1 polymer ?
#
loop_
_entity_poly.entity_id
_entity_poly.type
_entity_poly.pdbx_seq_one_letter_code
_entity_poly.pdbx_strand_id
1 'polypeptide(L)'
;MLQSLQGLAQRLHQASQSHDWTALAAADAALARLLHGLQLRGLDASERAALQQLRTLHGQVRADCARELDTLKTTLDQMQQRRAGWHAYAESQDWTPETL
;
A
#
# COMPACT_ATOMS: atom_id res chain seq x y z
N MET A 1 -27.86 1.17 1.31
CA MET A 1 -26.67 0.35 1.64
C MET A 1 -25.82 0.07 0.40
N LEU A 2 -26.41 -0.43 -0.69
CA LEU A 2 -25.73 -0.63 -1.98
C LEU A 2 -24.90 0.58 -2.45
N GLN A 3 -25.47 1.78 -2.39
CA GLN A 3 -24.76 3.03 -2.74
C GLN A 3 -23.55 3.30 -1.83
N SER A 4 -23.62 2.93 -0.55
CA SER A 4 -22.50 3.08 0.40
C SER A 4 -21.36 2.13 0.07
N LEU A 5 -21.67 0.89 -0.32
CA LEU A 5 -20.66 -0.08 -0.79
C LEU A 5 -19.97 0.39 -2.07
N GLN A 6 -20.75 0.88 -3.04
CA GLN A 6 -20.22 1.42 -4.30
C GLN A 6 -19.37 2.67 -4.08
N GLY A 7 -19.81 3.59 -3.21
CA GLY A 7 -19.05 4.79 -2.86
C GLY A 7 -17.71 4.46 -2.17
N LEU A 8 -17.69 3.45 -1.31
CA LEU A 8 -16.44 2.97 -0.70
C LEU A 8 -15.52 2.29 -1.72
N ALA A 9 -16.07 1.52 -2.67
CA ALA A 9 -15.31 0.94 -3.76
C ALA A 9 -14.62 2.04 -4.58
N GLN A 10 -15.35 3.08 -4.96
CA GLN A 10 -14.81 4.19 -5.74
C GLN A 10 -13.71 4.94 -4.98
N ARG A 11 -13.90 5.19 -3.68
CA ARG A 11 -12.90 5.84 -2.83
C ARG A 11 -11.62 5.01 -2.67
N LEU A 12 -11.74 3.71 -2.45
CA LEU A 12 -10.59 2.79 -2.39
C LEU A 12 -9.81 2.79 -3.70
N HIS A 13 -10.52 2.71 -4.83
CA HIS A 13 -9.90 2.72 -6.14
C HIS A 13 -9.18 4.05 -6.42
N GLN A 14 -9.84 5.20 -6.17
CA GLN A 14 -9.23 6.51 -6.36
C GLN A 14 -8.00 6.72 -5.48
N ALA A 15 -8.09 6.40 -4.19
CA ALA A 15 -6.98 6.57 -3.25
C ALA A 15 -5.77 5.70 -3.62
N SER A 16 -6.03 4.47 -4.10
CA SER A 16 -4.98 3.59 -4.63
C SER A 16 -4.30 4.18 -5.86
N GLN A 17 -5.07 4.69 -6.83
CA GLN A 17 -4.54 5.26 -8.06
C GLN A 17 -3.76 6.57 -7.83
N SER A 18 -4.18 7.37 -6.85
CA SER A 18 -3.48 8.61 -6.48
C SER A 18 -2.31 8.38 -5.52
N HIS A 19 -2.02 7.13 -5.12
CA HIS A 19 -1.04 6.79 -4.09
C HIS A 19 -1.26 7.57 -2.77
N ASP A 20 -2.52 7.92 -2.48
CA ASP A 20 -2.89 8.61 -1.24
C ASP A 20 -3.15 7.58 -0.16
N TRP A 21 -2.07 7.15 0.49
CA TRP A 21 -2.09 6.13 1.53
C TRP A 21 -2.95 6.51 2.73
N THR A 22 -3.09 7.82 3.02
CA THR A 22 -3.91 8.32 4.12
C THR A 22 -5.39 8.17 3.78
N ALA A 23 -5.79 8.60 2.57
CA ALA A 23 -7.15 8.40 2.09
C ALA A 23 -7.49 6.92 1.95
N LEU A 24 -6.51 6.08 1.56
CA LEU A 24 -6.68 4.64 1.45
C LEU A 24 -6.97 4.00 2.81
N ALA A 25 -6.18 4.32 3.83
CA ALA A 25 -6.41 3.85 5.20
C ALA A 25 -7.77 4.31 5.75
N ALA A 26 -8.18 5.55 5.47
CA ALA A 26 -9.48 6.07 5.89
C ALA A 26 -10.65 5.35 5.20
N ALA A 27 -10.51 5.02 3.90
CA ALA A 27 -11.51 4.27 3.15
C ALA A 27 -11.61 2.81 3.65
N ASP A 28 -10.49 2.17 3.95
CA ASP A 28 -10.45 0.82 4.53
C ASP A 28 -11.09 0.75 5.92
N ALA A 29 -10.79 1.71 6.81
CA ALA A 29 -11.42 1.79 8.13
C ALA A 29 -12.94 2.07 8.05
N ALA A 30 -13.38 2.85 7.06
CA ALA A 30 -14.81 3.04 6.80
C ALA A 30 -15.47 1.76 6.28
N LEU A 31 -14.77 1.00 5.42
CA LEU A 31 -15.22 -0.31 4.95
C LEU A 31 -15.36 -1.31 6.10
N ALA A 32 -14.36 -1.43 6.97
CA ALA A 32 -14.41 -2.32 8.13
C ALA A 32 -15.62 -2.05 9.04
N ARG A 33 -15.90 -0.77 9.34
CA ARG A 33 -17.08 -0.37 10.12
C ARG A 33 -18.39 -0.73 9.42
N LEU A 34 -18.48 -0.51 8.11
CA LEU A 34 -19.67 -0.86 7.34
C LEU A 34 -19.90 -2.37 7.35
N LEU A 35 -18.86 -3.17 7.10
CA LEU A 35 -18.92 -4.64 7.12
C LEU A 35 -19.37 -5.19 8.47
N HIS A 36 -18.90 -4.61 9.57
CA HIS A 36 -19.32 -5.01 10.91
C HIS A 36 -20.83 -4.79 11.12
N GLY A 37 -21.38 -3.67 10.61
CA GLY A 37 -22.82 -3.41 10.63
C GLY A 37 -23.63 -4.39 9.76
N LEU A 38 -23.05 -4.94 8.69
CA LEU A 38 -23.72 -5.89 7.80
C LEU A 38 -23.91 -7.27 8.41
N GLN A 39 -22.99 -7.72 9.27
CA GLN A 39 -23.12 -9.01 9.96
C GLN A 39 -24.42 -9.12 10.77
N LEU A 40 -25.01 -7.99 11.17
CA LEU A 40 -26.20 -7.94 12.01
C LEU A 40 -27.52 -7.95 11.23
N ARG A 41 -27.52 -7.59 9.93
CA ARG A 41 -28.77 -7.29 9.20
C ARG A 41 -29.08 -8.23 8.02
N GLY A 42 -28.12 -9.08 7.64
CA GLY A 42 -28.24 -9.91 6.43
C GLY A 42 -28.17 -9.07 5.15
N LEU A 43 -27.90 -9.72 4.02
CA LEU A 43 -27.68 -9.04 2.73
C LEU A 43 -28.62 -9.59 1.67
N ASP A 44 -29.23 -8.69 0.89
CA ASP A 44 -29.95 -9.08 -0.32
C ASP A 44 -28.99 -9.52 -1.45
N ALA A 45 -29.54 -9.97 -2.57
CA ALA A 45 -28.74 -10.47 -3.69
C ALA A 45 -27.89 -9.36 -4.36
N SER A 46 -28.40 -8.14 -4.43
CA SER A 46 -27.70 -6.99 -5.03
C SER A 46 -26.55 -6.52 -4.14
N GLU A 47 -26.77 -6.50 -2.82
CA GLU A 47 -25.78 -6.14 -1.83
C GLU A 47 -24.66 -7.19 -1.75
N ARG A 48 -25.01 -8.48 -1.87
CA ARG A 48 -24.03 -9.58 -1.99
C ARG A 48 -23.15 -9.43 -3.24
N ALA A 49 -23.75 -9.10 -4.38
CA ALA A 49 -22.99 -8.89 -5.62
C ALA A 49 -22.03 -7.69 -5.50
N ALA A 50 -22.49 -6.57 -4.94
CA ALA A 50 -21.64 -5.41 -4.70
C ALA A 50 -20.51 -5.69 -3.69
N LEU A 51 -20.79 -6.48 -2.65
CA LEU A 51 -19.77 -6.89 -1.70
C LEU A 51 -18.71 -7.81 -2.33
N GLN A 52 -19.10 -8.71 -3.23
CA GLN A 52 -18.16 -9.52 -4.02
C GLN A 52 -17.26 -8.65 -4.90
N GLN A 53 -17.83 -7.68 -5.62
CA GLN A 53 -17.06 -6.75 -6.43
C GLN A 53 -16.05 -5.95 -5.58
N LEU A 54 -16.51 -5.45 -4.42
CA LEU A 54 -15.68 -4.70 -3.49
C LEU A 54 -14.53 -5.54 -2.92
N ARG A 55 -14.78 -6.83 -2.63
CA ARG A 55 -13.74 -7.77 -2.19
C ARG A 55 -12.67 -8.00 -3.27
N THR A 56 -13.08 -8.13 -4.53
CA THR A 56 -12.13 -8.26 -5.65
C THR A 56 -11.27 -7.00 -5.79
N LEU A 57 -11.89 -5.81 -5.75
CA LEU A 57 -11.18 -4.55 -5.80
C LEU A 57 -10.21 -4.39 -4.63
N HIS A 58 -10.63 -4.71 -3.41
CA HIS A 58 -9.76 -4.65 -2.23
C HIS A 58 -8.53 -5.57 -2.39
N GLY A 59 -8.72 -6.76 -2.95
CA GLY A 59 -7.61 -7.67 -3.30
C GLY A 59 -6.61 -7.05 -4.27
N GLN A 60 -7.09 -6.34 -5.31
CA GLN A 60 -6.25 -5.64 -6.28
C GLN A 60 -5.47 -4.51 -5.61
N VAL A 61 -6.15 -3.65 -4.86
CA VAL A 61 -5.53 -2.54 -4.11
C VAL A 61 -4.45 -3.04 -3.16
N ARG A 62 -4.68 -4.17 -2.47
CA ARG A 62 -3.67 -4.80 -1.62
C ARG A 62 -2.44 -5.27 -2.41
N ALA A 63 -2.64 -5.85 -3.59
CA ALA A 63 -1.54 -6.25 -4.46
C ALA A 63 -0.74 -5.04 -4.94
N ASP A 64 -1.42 -3.95 -5.27
CA ASP A 64 -0.79 -2.69 -5.69
C ASP A 64 0.07 -2.10 -4.56
N CYS A 65 -0.47 -2.03 -3.33
CA CYS A 65 0.28 -1.60 -2.15
C CYS A 65 1.52 -2.48 -1.89
N ALA A 66 1.41 -3.80 -2.07
CA ALA A 66 2.53 -4.70 -1.89
C ALA A 66 3.65 -4.47 -2.91
N ARG A 67 3.29 -4.21 -4.18
CA ARG A 67 4.26 -3.87 -5.22
C ARG A 67 4.97 -2.56 -4.92
N GLU A 68 4.24 -1.55 -4.46
CA GLU A 68 4.84 -0.26 -4.13
C GLU A 68 5.81 -0.36 -2.94
N LEU A 69 5.45 -1.14 -1.92
CA LEU A 69 6.36 -1.44 -0.81
C LEU A 69 7.65 -2.15 -1.25
N ASP A 70 7.56 -3.04 -2.24
CA ASP A 70 8.72 -3.74 -2.79
C ASP A 70 9.65 -2.80 -3.57
N THR A 71 9.06 -1.89 -4.37
CA THR A 71 9.80 -0.82 -5.06
C THR A 71 10.52 0.10 -4.07
N LEU A 72 9.85 0.49 -2.99
CA LEU A 72 10.44 1.33 -1.94
C LEU A 72 11.60 0.63 -1.23
N LYS A 73 11.44 -0.64 -0.87
CA LYS A 73 12.51 -1.46 -0.28
C LYS A 73 13.73 -1.53 -1.20
N THR A 74 13.50 -1.87 -2.46
CA THR A 74 14.56 -1.95 -3.47
C THR A 74 15.31 -0.61 -3.61
N THR A 75 14.58 0.50 -3.59
CA THR A 75 15.17 1.85 -3.67
C THR A 75 16.02 2.17 -2.43
N LEU A 76 15.51 1.85 -1.23
CA LEU A 76 16.24 2.06 0.01
C LEU A 76 17.51 1.21 0.08
N ASP A 77 17.45 -0.05 -0.35
CA ASP A 77 18.61 -0.95 -0.40
C ASP A 77 19.68 -0.41 -1.37
N GLN A 78 19.29 0.08 -2.54
CA GLN A 78 20.20 0.73 -3.49
C GLN A 78 20.85 1.99 -2.89
N MET A 79 20.10 2.82 -2.16
CA MET A 79 20.64 3.99 -1.48
C MET A 79 21.66 3.62 -0.40
N GLN A 80 21.37 2.58 0.39
CA GLN A 80 22.29 2.07 1.42
C GLN A 80 23.57 1.50 0.81
N GLN A 81 23.46 0.70 -0.25
CA GLN A 81 24.61 0.15 -0.97
C GLN A 81 25.49 1.24 -1.58
N ARG A 82 24.88 2.25 -2.21
CA ARG A 82 25.62 3.41 -2.74
C ARG A 82 26.37 4.11 -1.63
N ARG A 83 25.70 4.42 -0.51
CA ARG A 83 26.34 5.07 0.64
C ARG A 83 27.51 4.23 1.19
N ALA A 84 27.34 2.92 1.33
CA ALA A 84 28.41 2.02 1.76
C ALA A 84 29.60 2.03 0.78
N GLY A 85 29.33 2.04 -0.53
CA GLY A 85 30.36 2.15 -1.56
C GLY A 85 31.14 3.46 -1.47
N TRP A 86 30.45 4.61 -1.34
CA TRP A 86 31.12 5.91 -1.17
C TRP A 86 31.97 5.96 0.11
N HIS A 87 31.50 5.39 1.22
CA HIS A 87 32.31 5.28 2.44
C HIS A 87 33.55 4.40 2.24
N ALA A 88 33.43 3.24 1.59
CA ALA A 88 34.58 2.38 1.31
C ALA A 88 35.60 3.06 0.37
N TYR A 89 35.12 3.86 -0.60
CA TYR A 89 36.01 4.67 -1.46
C TYR A 89 36.67 5.82 -0.69
N ALA A 90 35.97 6.48 0.23
CA ALA A 90 36.55 7.53 1.07
C ALA A 90 37.59 6.97 2.05
N GLU A 91 37.27 5.89 2.76
CA GLU A 91 38.21 5.23 3.70
C GLU A 91 39.44 4.65 2.99
N SER A 92 39.31 4.18 1.74
CA SER A 92 40.45 3.72 0.94
C SER A 92 41.27 4.84 0.32
N GLN A 93 40.71 6.04 0.13
CA GLN A 93 41.49 7.23 -0.24
C GLN A 93 42.21 7.85 0.95
N ASP A 94 41.62 7.75 2.15
CA ASP A 94 42.27 8.15 3.41
C ASP A 94 43.33 7.14 3.88
N TRP A 95 43.31 5.91 3.35
CA TRP A 95 44.41 4.95 3.47
C TRP A 95 45.61 5.40 2.62
N THR A 96 46.39 6.32 3.18
CA THR A 96 47.78 6.50 2.79
C THR A 96 48.59 5.38 3.43
N PRO A 97 49.30 4.53 2.66
CA PRO A 97 50.21 3.57 3.27
C PRO A 97 51.34 4.37 3.94
N GLU A 98 51.31 4.44 5.27
CA GLU A 98 52.45 4.88 6.05
C GLU A 98 53.61 3.92 5.81
N THR A 99 54.59 4.43 5.08
CA THR A 99 56.02 4.09 5.09
C THR A 99 56.46 2.74 4.51
N LEU A 100 57.41 2.82 3.57
CA LEU A 100 58.81 2.42 3.80
C LEU A 100 59.74 3.28 2.93
#